data_AF-A0A1G8DXI8-F1
#
_entry.id   AF-A0A1G8DXI8-F1
#
_cell.length_a   1.000
_cell.length_b   1.000
_cell.length_c   1.000
_cell.angle_alpha   90.00
_cell.angle_beta   90.00
_cell.angle_gamma   90.00
#
_symmetry.space_group_name_H-M   'P 1'
#
loop_
_entity.id
_entity.type
_entity.pdbx_description
1 polymer ?
#
loop_
_entity_poly.entity_id
_entity_poly.type
_entity_poly.pdbx_seq_one_letter_code
_entity_poly.pdbx_strand_id
1 'polypeptide(L)'
;MLPDRPLPGVLDLPSERKARGAFFTPVSVTRHLAEWALVDASDRVLEPSAGEAAFLAAAVDRLKELGADKPLVDGVEIHGPSAESARLIVGEAGGEAAIRVSDFFLVEAQARFDAVIGNPPFIRYQDWTGDQRDRARFAALDQGVALTGLASSWAAFVVHAAGFLKPGGRLGLVLPAELLSVNYAAPVRRFLLERFAHVELVVFDEQIFSDAEADTVLVKASGWGLRGTGAATLRQTRNAESLSSLDVGTSWLPLDTGDRWPALQLSDTTLRAVGNARGDGSFTPLSTWGETSLGAVTGGNRFFALSPERVRELAIPRRDLLRVSPPGSTHLRSLALTRDAISRLGRNGESTWLLYPSSNPAKATMEYIAQGHATGVDQAYKCRVRSPWWRVPVLAAPDLFLTYMNAATVQLATNEVEARHLNSVHGVYLKPEVRDLGRELLSVAALNSFTTLSAESVGRSYGGGILKMEPREADGWMVPSPEAISTRRDDLLAIRPTVRRLLQQKKLNQAVRLVDSVLLSAMTSSELESVRNDQAKLADRRVARGRSGRKLRRQP
;
A
#
# COMPACT_ATOMS: atom_id res chain seq x y z
N MET A 1 36.15 -28.66 -24.05
CA MET A 1 36.59 -27.26 -24.10
C MET A 1 36.37 -26.74 -25.51
N LEU A 2 35.24 -26.07 -25.73
CA LEU A 2 34.96 -25.26 -26.90
C LEU A 2 34.71 -23.84 -26.36
N PRO A 3 35.32 -22.80 -26.94
CA PRO A 3 35.38 -21.48 -26.31
C PRO A 3 34.08 -20.71 -26.53
N ASP A 4 33.68 -19.97 -25.49
CA ASP A 4 32.79 -18.81 -25.57
C ASP A 4 33.21 -17.92 -26.74
N ARG A 5 32.32 -17.80 -27.74
CA ARG A 5 32.31 -16.66 -28.65
C ARG A 5 30.94 -16.00 -28.57
N PRO A 6 30.85 -14.74 -28.12
CA PRO A 6 29.62 -13.98 -28.29
C PRO A 6 29.43 -13.64 -29.77
N LEU A 7 28.21 -13.86 -30.27
CA LEU A 7 27.78 -13.40 -31.59
C LEU A 7 27.78 -11.85 -31.62
N PRO A 8 28.21 -11.20 -32.72
CA PRO A 8 28.21 -9.75 -32.82
C PRO A 8 26.82 -9.26 -33.23
N GLY A 9 26.07 -8.76 -32.25
CA GLY A 9 24.82 -8.02 -32.43
C GLY A 9 24.61 -7.16 -31.19
N VAL A 10 24.36 -5.86 -31.37
CA VAL A 10 24.33 -4.83 -30.33
C VAL A 10 23.43 -5.25 -29.15
N LEU A 11 24.05 -5.68 -28.05
CA LEU A 11 23.38 -5.91 -26.77
C LEU A 11 23.32 -4.59 -26.02
N ASP A 12 22.11 -4.10 -25.74
CA ASP A 12 21.89 -2.89 -24.93
C ASP A 12 22.66 -2.93 -23.61
N LEU A 13 23.13 -1.77 -23.16
CA LEU A 13 23.72 -1.61 -21.84
C LEU A 13 22.67 -1.87 -20.75
N PRO A 14 23.04 -2.37 -19.56
CA PRO A 14 22.10 -2.60 -18.45
C PRO A 14 21.24 -1.38 -18.08
N SER A 15 21.76 -0.17 -18.26
CA SER A 15 21.03 1.09 -18.06
C SER A 15 19.90 1.31 -19.05
N GLU A 16 20.09 0.92 -20.32
CA GLU A 16 19.09 1.05 -21.39
C GLU A 16 17.97 0.01 -21.21
N ARG A 17 18.31 -1.18 -20.72
CA ARG A 17 17.34 -2.22 -20.32
C ARG A 17 16.49 -1.76 -19.13
N LYS A 18 17.13 -1.18 -18.10
CA LYS A 18 16.45 -0.65 -16.91
C LYS A 18 15.53 0.52 -17.25
N ALA A 19 15.94 1.42 -18.16
CA ALA A 19 15.12 2.55 -18.61
C ALA A 19 13.84 2.11 -19.33
N ARG A 20 13.86 0.94 -19.99
CA ARG A 20 12.69 0.35 -20.65
C ARG A 20 11.87 -0.58 -19.75
N GLY A 21 12.34 -0.83 -18.52
CA GLY A 21 11.68 -1.75 -17.58
C GLY A 21 11.77 -3.23 -17.97
N ALA A 22 12.74 -3.62 -18.81
CA ALA A 22 12.94 -5.01 -19.22
C ALA A 22 13.77 -5.77 -18.16
N PHE A 23 13.15 -6.74 -17.49
CA PHE A 23 13.80 -7.63 -16.51
C PHE A 23 13.82 -9.07 -17.02
N PHE A 24 14.95 -9.75 -16.83
CA PHE A 24 15.07 -11.17 -17.17
C PHE A 24 14.22 -12.01 -16.23
N THR A 25 13.22 -12.70 -16.77
CA THR A 25 12.29 -13.55 -15.99
C THR A 25 12.88 -14.94 -15.81
N PRO A 26 13.01 -15.45 -14.57
CA PRO A 26 13.55 -16.79 -14.34
C PRO A 26 12.76 -17.88 -15.07
N VAL A 27 13.46 -18.89 -15.59
CA VAL A 27 12.88 -20.00 -16.37
C VAL A 27 11.79 -20.74 -15.59
N SER A 28 11.95 -20.89 -14.27
CA SER A 28 10.93 -21.55 -13.45
C SER A 28 9.60 -20.78 -13.41
N VAL A 29 9.65 -19.45 -13.50
CA VAL A 29 8.45 -18.59 -13.54
C VAL A 29 7.78 -18.66 -14.92
N THR A 30 8.56 -18.57 -16.00
CA THR A 30 8.00 -18.65 -17.36
C THR A 30 7.37 -20.01 -17.61
N ARG A 31 8.05 -21.09 -17.21
CA ARG A 31 7.52 -22.46 -17.27
C ARG A 31 6.25 -22.63 -16.45
N HIS A 32 6.24 -22.19 -15.19
CA HIS A 32 5.05 -22.32 -14.33
C HIS A 32 3.81 -21.63 -14.92
N LEU A 33 3.97 -20.43 -15.47
CA LEU A 33 2.86 -19.70 -16.08
C LEU A 33 2.42 -20.32 -17.40
N ALA A 34 3.35 -20.81 -18.23
CA ALA A 34 3.03 -21.53 -19.46
C ALA A 34 2.28 -22.83 -19.18
N GLU A 35 2.75 -23.65 -18.25
CA GLU A 35 2.12 -24.92 -17.84
C GLU A 35 0.69 -24.72 -17.30
N TRP A 36 0.48 -23.67 -16.51
CA TRP A 36 -0.86 -23.33 -16.00
C TRP A 36 -1.77 -22.75 -17.09
N ALA A 37 -1.24 -21.86 -17.95
CA ALA A 37 -2.04 -21.13 -18.91
C ALA A 37 -2.36 -21.92 -20.18
N LEU A 38 -1.55 -22.92 -20.56
CA LEU A 38 -1.70 -23.73 -21.78
C LEU A 38 -2.04 -25.17 -21.41
N VAL A 39 -3.23 -25.61 -21.79
CA VAL A 39 -3.81 -26.91 -21.41
C VAL A 39 -4.17 -27.78 -22.61
N ASP A 40 -4.20 -27.21 -23.81
CA ASP A 40 -4.46 -27.93 -25.06
C ASP A 40 -3.38 -27.61 -26.10
N ALA A 41 -3.02 -28.59 -26.93
CA ALA A 41 -2.00 -28.42 -27.98
C ALA A 41 -2.39 -27.37 -29.05
N SER A 42 -3.69 -27.06 -29.16
CA SER A 42 -4.24 -26.06 -30.08
C SER A 42 -4.40 -24.67 -29.47
N ASP A 43 -4.07 -24.49 -28.18
CA ASP A 43 -4.18 -23.20 -27.49
C ASP A 43 -3.36 -22.11 -28.22
N ARG A 44 -4.00 -21.00 -28.56
CA ARG A 44 -3.31 -19.81 -29.09
C ARG A 44 -2.83 -18.91 -27.96
N VAL A 45 -1.56 -18.54 -28.00
CA VAL A 45 -0.89 -17.76 -26.96
C VAL A 45 -0.35 -16.43 -27.48
N LEU A 46 -0.48 -15.38 -26.69
CA LEU A 46 0.11 -14.06 -26.93
C LEU A 46 1.03 -13.64 -25.77
N GLU A 47 2.24 -13.16 -26.09
CA GLU A 47 3.07 -12.37 -25.18
C GLU A 47 3.03 -10.87 -25.56
N PRO A 48 2.45 -9.99 -24.73
CA PRO A 48 2.19 -8.59 -25.11
C PRO A 48 3.43 -7.68 -25.06
N SER A 49 4.53 -8.18 -24.51
CA SER A 49 5.80 -7.48 -24.36
C SER A 49 6.95 -8.49 -24.42
N ALA A 50 7.19 -9.03 -25.62
CA ALA A 50 7.94 -10.28 -25.81
C ALA A 50 9.41 -10.23 -25.38
N GLY A 51 10.06 -9.07 -25.38
CA GLY A 51 11.46 -8.94 -25.00
C GLY A 51 12.34 -9.93 -25.76
N GLU A 52 13.08 -10.76 -25.02
CA GLU A 52 13.93 -11.85 -25.56
C GLU A 52 13.20 -13.21 -25.61
N ALA A 53 11.86 -13.24 -25.70
CA ALA A 53 11.02 -14.43 -25.88
C ALA A 53 11.06 -15.49 -24.75
N ALA A 54 11.40 -15.11 -23.52
CA ALA A 54 11.47 -16.08 -22.42
C ALA A 54 10.13 -16.81 -22.15
N PHE A 55 8.98 -16.12 -22.29
CA PHE A 55 7.67 -16.78 -22.20
C PHE A 55 7.26 -17.48 -23.50
N LEU A 56 7.54 -16.90 -24.67
CA LEU A 56 7.27 -17.57 -25.95
C LEU A 56 8.01 -18.92 -26.06
N ALA A 57 9.28 -18.99 -25.63
CA ALA A 57 10.04 -20.24 -25.60
C ALA A 57 9.40 -21.28 -24.66
N ALA A 58 9.03 -20.88 -23.43
CA ALA A 58 8.34 -21.75 -22.49
C ALA A 58 6.96 -22.22 -23.02
N ALA A 59 6.27 -21.38 -23.78
CA ALA A 59 5.01 -21.73 -24.42
C ALA A 59 5.20 -22.78 -25.53
N VAL A 60 6.25 -22.65 -26.36
CA VAL A 60 6.60 -23.66 -27.37
C VAL A 60 6.87 -25.00 -26.71
N ASP A 61 7.70 -25.04 -25.67
CA ASP A 61 8.01 -26.27 -24.94
C ASP A 61 6.73 -26.92 -24.40
N ARG A 62 5.86 -26.13 -23.77
CA ARG A 62 4.59 -26.60 -23.22
C ARG A 62 3.63 -27.14 -24.29
N LEU A 63 3.49 -26.45 -25.42
CA LEU A 63 2.61 -26.89 -26.51
C LEU A 63 3.13 -28.19 -27.15
N LYS A 64 4.45 -28.37 -27.25
CA LYS A 64 5.07 -29.63 -27.70
C LYS A 64 4.83 -30.77 -26.71
N GLU A 65 4.96 -30.51 -25.41
CA GLU A 65 4.60 -31.49 -24.37
C GLU A 65 3.13 -31.94 -24.47
N LEU A 66 2.24 -31.05 -24.91
CA LEU A 66 0.82 -31.33 -25.14
C LEU A 66 0.53 -32.02 -26.49
N GLY A 67 1.52 -32.14 -27.37
CA GLY A 67 1.44 -32.87 -28.64
C GLY A 67 1.39 -32.00 -29.91
N ALA A 68 1.68 -30.69 -29.83
CA ALA A 68 1.84 -29.86 -31.01
C ALA A 68 3.19 -30.14 -31.70
N ASP A 69 3.17 -30.41 -33.00
CA ASP A 69 4.40 -30.67 -33.77
C ASP A 69 5.25 -29.40 -33.94
N LYS A 70 4.61 -28.34 -34.47
CA LYS A 70 5.24 -27.04 -34.71
C LYS A 70 4.36 -25.91 -34.17
N PRO A 71 4.47 -25.56 -32.87
CA PRO A 71 3.61 -24.55 -32.26
C PRO A 71 3.82 -23.16 -32.86
N LEU A 72 2.74 -22.45 -33.14
CA LEU A 72 2.76 -21.03 -33.50
C LEU A 72 2.47 -20.19 -32.24
N VAL A 73 3.38 -19.27 -31.92
CA VAL A 73 3.24 -18.35 -30.77
C VAL A 73 3.28 -16.90 -31.23
N ASP A 74 2.40 -16.06 -30.68
CA ASP A 74 2.26 -14.66 -31.08
C ASP A 74 2.91 -13.73 -30.04
N GLY A 75 3.53 -12.64 -30.49
CA GLY A 75 4.16 -11.66 -29.60
C GLY A 75 4.07 -10.23 -30.11
N VAL A 76 4.15 -9.27 -29.19
CA VAL A 76 4.34 -7.86 -29.51
C VAL A 76 5.60 -7.36 -28.82
N GLU A 77 6.46 -6.67 -29.56
CA GLU A 77 7.69 -6.10 -29.02
C GLU A 77 7.92 -4.72 -29.65
N ILE A 78 8.23 -3.71 -28.83
CA ILE A 78 8.42 -2.34 -29.31
C ILE A 78 9.81 -2.15 -29.95
N HIS A 79 10.79 -2.96 -29.56
CA HIS A 79 12.17 -2.90 -30.00
C HIS A 79 12.48 -3.93 -31.10
N GLY A 80 12.73 -3.46 -32.33
CA GLY A 80 13.00 -4.32 -33.49
C GLY A 80 14.08 -5.39 -33.28
N PRO A 81 15.29 -5.05 -32.80
CA PRO A 81 16.34 -6.04 -32.54
C PRO A 81 15.95 -7.11 -31.51
N SER A 82 15.22 -6.73 -30.46
CA SER A 82 14.70 -7.71 -29.48
C SER A 82 13.69 -8.65 -30.13
N ALA A 83 12.81 -8.13 -31.00
CA ALA A 83 11.87 -8.94 -31.76
C ALA A 83 12.56 -9.93 -32.71
N GLU A 84 13.70 -9.55 -33.31
CA GLU A 84 14.51 -10.45 -34.15
C GLU A 84 15.15 -11.56 -33.31
N SER A 85 15.77 -11.21 -32.17
CA SER A 85 16.31 -12.19 -31.22
C SER A 85 15.24 -13.15 -30.73
N ALA A 86 14.05 -12.64 -30.42
CA ALA A 86 12.90 -13.41 -29.99
C ALA A 86 12.45 -14.44 -31.04
N ARG A 87 12.44 -14.09 -32.33
CA ARG A 87 12.12 -15.04 -33.42
C ARG A 87 13.14 -16.18 -33.51
N LEU A 88 14.43 -15.88 -33.32
CA LEU A 88 15.49 -16.90 -33.34
C LEU A 88 15.33 -17.88 -32.18
N ILE A 89 15.14 -17.37 -30.97
CA ILE A 89 14.97 -18.19 -29.76
C ILE A 89 13.75 -19.11 -29.88
N VAL A 90 12.62 -18.61 -30.40
CA VAL A 90 11.43 -19.44 -30.66
C VAL A 90 11.72 -20.53 -31.71
N GLY A 91 12.47 -20.20 -32.75
CA GLY A 91 12.90 -21.16 -33.77
C GLY A 91 13.80 -22.27 -33.21
N GLU A 92 14.74 -21.91 -32.32
CA GLU A 92 15.62 -22.87 -31.62
C GLU A 92 14.86 -23.81 -30.68
N ALA A 93 13.78 -23.32 -30.04
CA ALA A 93 12.85 -24.15 -29.27
C ALA A 93 11.99 -25.09 -30.15
N GLY A 94 11.99 -24.88 -31.47
CA GLY A 94 11.24 -25.67 -32.45
C GLY A 94 9.82 -25.18 -32.71
N GLY A 95 9.54 -23.90 -32.47
CA GLY A 95 8.26 -23.26 -32.78
C GLY A 95 8.35 -22.26 -33.95
N GLU A 96 7.22 -21.63 -34.25
CA GLU A 96 7.12 -20.47 -35.15
C GLU A 96 6.66 -19.24 -34.38
N ALA A 97 7.31 -18.10 -34.63
CA ALA A 97 7.04 -16.84 -33.93
C ALA A 97 6.37 -15.81 -34.85
N ALA A 98 5.13 -15.44 -34.54
CA ALA A 98 4.42 -14.31 -35.13
C ALA A 98 4.61 -13.05 -34.25
N ILE A 99 5.78 -12.40 -34.36
CA ILE A 99 6.12 -11.21 -33.55
C ILE A 99 5.89 -9.92 -34.34
N ARG A 100 4.99 -9.08 -33.84
CA ARG A 100 4.71 -7.73 -34.36
C ARG A 100 5.61 -6.70 -33.67
N VAL A 101 6.38 -5.96 -34.47
CA VAL A 101 7.18 -4.84 -33.95
C VAL A 101 6.27 -3.61 -33.82
N SER A 102 5.82 -3.30 -32.60
CA SER A 102 4.85 -2.23 -32.34
C SER A 102 4.82 -1.84 -30.87
N ASP A 103 4.41 -0.62 -30.57
CA ASP A 103 3.83 -0.30 -29.26
C ASP A 103 2.57 -1.15 -29.07
N PHE A 104 2.49 -1.90 -27.97
CA PHE A 104 1.37 -2.79 -27.67
C PHE A 104 0.04 -2.04 -27.56
N PHE A 105 0.05 -0.80 -27.08
CA PHE A 105 -1.16 0.02 -26.98
C PHE A 105 -1.66 0.56 -28.32
N LEU A 106 -0.91 0.38 -29.41
CA LEU A 106 -1.37 0.64 -30.78
C LEU A 106 -1.97 -0.60 -31.45
N VAL A 107 -1.81 -1.77 -30.84
CA VAL A 107 -2.40 -3.00 -31.35
C VAL A 107 -3.84 -3.07 -30.85
N GLU A 108 -4.79 -3.06 -31.78
CA GLU A 108 -6.21 -3.21 -31.46
C GLU A 108 -6.48 -4.56 -30.80
N ALA A 109 -7.20 -4.54 -29.68
CA ALA A 109 -7.58 -5.75 -28.95
C ALA A 109 -8.61 -6.54 -29.75
N GLN A 110 -8.26 -7.79 -30.07
CA GLN A 110 -9.15 -8.71 -30.77
C GLN A 110 -9.15 -10.07 -30.05
N ALA A 111 -10.33 -10.55 -29.68
CA ALA A 111 -10.55 -11.77 -28.89
C ALA A 111 -10.17 -13.05 -29.67
N ARG A 112 -8.87 -13.31 -29.80
CA ARG A 112 -8.30 -14.36 -30.68
C ARG A 112 -7.44 -15.39 -29.96
N PHE A 113 -7.12 -15.15 -28.69
CA PHE A 113 -6.17 -15.95 -27.92
C PHE A 113 -6.84 -16.71 -26.79
N ASP A 114 -6.39 -17.94 -26.56
CA ASP A 114 -6.83 -18.79 -25.45
C ASP A 114 -6.07 -18.46 -24.17
N ALA A 115 -4.81 -18.00 -24.33
CA ALA A 115 -3.95 -17.56 -23.25
C ALA A 115 -3.18 -16.28 -23.59
N VAL A 116 -2.95 -15.44 -22.58
CA VAL A 116 -1.99 -14.35 -22.62
C VAL A 116 -1.05 -14.52 -21.43
N ILE A 117 0.26 -14.62 -21.70
CA ILE A 117 1.29 -14.76 -20.67
C ILE A 117 2.38 -13.72 -20.85
N GLY A 118 3.10 -13.35 -19.79
CA GLY A 118 4.23 -12.44 -19.93
C GLY A 118 4.62 -11.68 -18.67
N ASN A 119 5.60 -10.78 -18.83
CA ASN A 119 6.06 -9.85 -17.80
C ASN A 119 6.00 -8.41 -18.35
N PRO A 120 4.89 -7.68 -18.13
CA PRO A 120 4.74 -6.30 -18.62
C PRO A 120 5.80 -5.36 -18.03
N PRO A 121 6.16 -4.26 -18.73
CA PRO A 121 7.14 -3.29 -18.21
C PRO A 121 6.61 -2.50 -17.00
N PHE A 122 7.47 -2.25 -16.00
CA PHE A 122 7.13 -1.55 -14.74
C PHE A 122 7.61 -0.08 -14.71
N ILE A 123 7.15 0.74 -15.66
CA ILE A 123 7.57 2.15 -15.76
C ILE A 123 6.73 3.00 -14.81
N ARG A 124 7.38 3.79 -13.95
CA ARG A 124 6.70 4.66 -12.97
C ARG A 124 6.10 5.88 -13.67
N TYR A 125 5.03 6.43 -13.09
CA TYR A 125 4.29 7.57 -13.66
C TYR A 125 5.14 8.83 -13.88
N GLN A 126 6.27 8.98 -13.15
CA GLN A 126 7.17 10.13 -13.26
C GLN A 126 8.00 10.06 -14.55
N ASP A 127 8.32 8.85 -14.99
CA ASP A 127 9.13 8.57 -16.18
C ASP A 127 8.25 8.27 -17.41
N TRP A 128 6.92 8.23 -17.21
CA TRP A 128 5.93 7.93 -18.25
C TRP A 128 5.09 9.17 -18.56
N THR A 129 5.48 9.90 -19.61
CA THR A 129 4.86 11.17 -20.02
C THR A 129 4.48 11.17 -21.51
N GLY A 130 3.57 12.07 -21.90
CA GLY A 130 3.16 12.28 -23.30
C GLY A 130 2.20 11.22 -23.88
N ASP A 131 2.17 11.15 -25.21
CA ASP A 131 1.19 10.38 -26.01
C ASP A 131 1.10 8.90 -25.65
N GLN A 132 2.21 8.27 -25.26
CA GLN A 132 2.24 6.85 -24.90
C GLN A 132 1.36 6.56 -23.67
N ARG A 133 1.31 7.49 -22.71
CA ARG A 133 0.48 7.35 -21.51
C ARG A 133 -0.99 7.54 -21.83
N ASP A 134 -1.33 8.46 -22.73
CA ASP A 134 -2.71 8.66 -23.13
C ASP A 134 -3.23 7.46 -23.91
N ARG A 135 -2.43 6.89 -24.83
CA ARG A 135 -2.76 5.63 -25.53
C ARG A 135 -3.05 4.50 -24.56
N ALA A 136 -2.19 4.29 -23.57
CA ALA A 136 -2.39 3.23 -22.59
C ALA A 136 -3.65 3.43 -21.72
N ARG A 137 -3.97 4.68 -21.38
CA ARG A 137 -5.23 5.00 -20.67
C ARG A 137 -6.44 4.77 -21.55
N PHE A 138 -6.39 5.12 -22.83
CA PHE A 138 -7.47 4.84 -23.78
C PHE A 138 -7.65 3.34 -24.00
N ALA A 139 -6.56 2.58 -24.16
CA ALA A 139 -6.60 1.13 -24.29
C ALA A 139 -7.23 0.46 -23.05
N ALA A 140 -6.89 0.92 -21.84
CA ALA A 140 -7.53 0.43 -20.62
C ALA A 140 -9.01 0.84 -20.52
N LEU A 141 -9.35 2.06 -20.96
CA LEU A 141 -10.71 2.58 -20.94
C LEU A 141 -11.63 1.83 -21.91
N ASP A 142 -11.11 1.43 -23.07
CA ASP A 142 -11.82 0.61 -24.07
C ASP A 142 -12.26 -0.74 -23.49
N GLN A 143 -11.51 -1.25 -22.50
CA GLN A 143 -11.86 -2.46 -21.74
C GLN A 143 -12.70 -2.18 -20.48
N GLY A 144 -13.10 -0.91 -20.26
CA GLY A 144 -13.97 -0.47 -19.17
C GLY A 144 -13.25 0.01 -17.91
N VAL A 145 -11.93 0.22 -17.94
CA VAL A 145 -11.14 0.58 -16.75
C VAL A 145 -10.56 1.99 -16.85
N ALA A 146 -11.08 2.91 -16.02
CA ALA A 146 -10.55 4.26 -15.91
C ALA A 146 -9.29 4.32 -15.03
N LEU A 147 -8.12 4.49 -15.63
CA LEU A 147 -6.85 4.64 -14.91
C LEU A 147 -6.52 6.11 -14.62
N THR A 148 -6.05 6.34 -13.39
CA THR A 148 -5.57 7.67 -12.96
C THR A 148 -4.20 7.98 -13.53
N GLY A 149 -3.84 9.27 -13.52
CA GLY A 149 -2.51 9.70 -13.93
C GLY A 149 -1.34 9.17 -13.06
N LEU A 150 -1.61 8.58 -11.90
CA LEU A 150 -0.58 8.01 -11.03
C LEU A 150 -0.27 6.54 -11.35
N ALA A 151 -1.00 5.93 -12.29
CA ALA A 151 -0.84 4.52 -12.62
C ALA A 151 0.49 4.26 -13.36
N SER A 152 1.17 3.19 -12.96
CA SER A 152 2.31 2.63 -13.70
C SER A 152 1.83 1.89 -14.96
N SER A 153 2.72 1.73 -15.95
CA SER A 153 2.42 1.11 -17.25
C SER A 153 1.81 -0.29 -17.15
N TRP A 154 2.26 -1.11 -16.20
CA TRP A 154 1.75 -2.47 -16.01
C TRP A 154 0.22 -2.51 -15.83
N ALA A 155 -0.37 -1.48 -15.21
CA ALA A 155 -1.80 -1.44 -14.94
C ALA A 155 -2.63 -1.40 -16.24
N ALA A 156 -2.16 -0.63 -17.23
CA ALA A 156 -2.80 -0.57 -18.54
C ALA A 156 -2.52 -1.83 -19.37
N PHE A 157 -1.30 -2.39 -19.27
CA PHE A 157 -0.94 -3.64 -19.94
C PHE A 157 -1.86 -4.79 -19.53
N VAL A 158 -2.10 -4.99 -18.22
CA VAL A 158 -2.98 -6.06 -17.70
C VAL A 158 -4.38 -5.96 -18.30
N VAL A 159 -4.93 -4.76 -18.29
CA VAL A 159 -6.30 -4.51 -18.75
C VAL A 159 -6.39 -4.69 -20.27
N HIS A 160 -5.47 -4.10 -21.03
CA HIS A 160 -5.46 -4.20 -22.49
C HIS A 160 -5.21 -5.64 -22.97
N ALA A 161 -4.28 -6.35 -22.32
CA ALA A 161 -3.96 -7.75 -22.59
C ALA A 161 -5.19 -8.66 -22.48
N ALA A 162 -6.05 -8.44 -21.48
CA ALA A 162 -7.26 -9.23 -21.32
C ALA A 162 -8.26 -9.06 -22.49
N GLY A 163 -8.25 -7.92 -23.18
CA GLY A 163 -9.07 -7.69 -24.38
C GLY A 163 -8.74 -8.61 -25.58
N PHE A 164 -7.57 -9.24 -25.57
CA PHE A 164 -7.15 -10.20 -26.59
C PHE A 164 -7.65 -11.63 -26.35
N LEU A 165 -8.16 -11.91 -25.15
CA LEU A 165 -8.64 -13.23 -24.77
C LEU A 165 -10.01 -13.53 -25.37
N LYS A 166 -10.19 -14.76 -25.86
CA LYS A 166 -11.50 -15.34 -26.14
C LYS A 166 -12.29 -15.51 -24.83
N PRO A 167 -13.64 -15.57 -24.88
CA PRO A 167 -14.43 -16.00 -23.72
C PRO A 167 -13.91 -17.33 -23.16
N GLY A 168 -13.69 -17.40 -21.85
CA GLY A 168 -13.08 -18.55 -21.18
C GLY A 168 -11.55 -18.49 -21.05
N GLY A 169 -10.88 -17.54 -21.72
CA GLY A 169 -9.42 -17.44 -21.79
C GLY A 169 -8.71 -17.21 -20.46
N ARG A 170 -7.38 -17.39 -20.49
CA ARG A 170 -6.46 -17.37 -19.34
C ARG A 170 -5.42 -16.26 -19.44
N LEU A 171 -5.18 -15.56 -18.34
CA LEU A 171 -4.18 -14.50 -18.21
C LEU A 171 -3.16 -14.88 -17.13
N GLY A 172 -1.90 -15.04 -17.51
CA GLY A 172 -0.79 -15.42 -16.63
C GLY A 172 0.34 -14.38 -16.66
N LEU A 173 0.37 -13.45 -15.71
CA LEU A 173 1.30 -12.32 -15.74
C LEU A 173 2.19 -12.24 -14.50
N VAL A 174 3.43 -11.78 -14.70
CA VAL A 174 4.31 -11.30 -13.62
C VAL A 174 4.03 -9.82 -13.41
N LEU A 175 3.56 -9.43 -12.23
CA LEU A 175 3.19 -8.05 -11.91
C LEU A 175 3.91 -7.56 -10.65
N PRO A 176 4.03 -6.24 -10.43
CA PRO A 176 4.59 -5.74 -9.19
C PRO A 176 3.60 -5.97 -8.05
N ALA A 177 4.13 -6.24 -6.85
CA ALA A 177 3.33 -6.38 -5.62
C ALA A 177 2.57 -5.10 -5.26
N GLU A 178 2.84 -3.99 -5.95
CA GLU A 178 2.01 -2.78 -5.94
C GLU A 178 0.52 -3.11 -6.21
N LEU A 179 0.22 -4.07 -7.10
CA LEU A 179 -1.15 -4.54 -7.37
C LEU A 179 -1.93 -4.82 -6.08
N LEU A 180 -1.27 -5.38 -5.07
CA LEU A 180 -1.90 -5.80 -3.82
C LEU A 180 -2.37 -4.61 -2.97
N SER A 181 -1.67 -3.46 -3.01
CA SER A 181 -1.81 -2.45 -1.96
C SER A 181 -1.93 -1.00 -2.45
N VAL A 182 -1.51 -0.67 -3.68
CA VAL A 182 -1.57 0.73 -4.14
C VAL A 182 -3.00 1.11 -4.53
N ASN A 183 -3.36 2.37 -4.24
CA ASN A 183 -4.71 2.87 -4.49
C ASN A 183 -5.04 2.95 -5.99
N TYR A 184 -4.08 3.33 -6.83
CA TYR A 184 -4.32 3.45 -8.27
C TYR A 184 -4.65 2.10 -8.93
N ALA A 185 -4.30 0.98 -8.29
CA ALA A 185 -4.59 -0.36 -8.78
C ALA A 185 -5.98 -0.87 -8.38
N ALA A 186 -6.78 -0.12 -7.62
CA ALA A 186 -8.14 -0.51 -7.24
C ALA A 186 -9.04 -0.82 -8.46
N PRO A 187 -9.04 -0.02 -9.55
CA PRO A 187 -9.79 -0.37 -10.75
C PRO A 187 -9.31 -1.66 -11.43
N VAL A 188 -8.02 -1.97 -11.34
CA VAL A 188 -7.44 -3.21 -11.92
C VAL A 188 -7.82 -4.43 -11.09
N ARG A 189 -7.76 -4.35 -9.75
CA ARG A 189 -8.23 -5.41 -8.85
C ARG A 189 -9.71 -5.71 -9.08
N ARG A 190 -10.52 -4.66 -9.18
CA ARG A 190 -11.94 -4.77 -9.50
C ARG A 190 -12.16 -5.48 -10.83
N PHE A 191 -11.48 -5.01 -11.88
CA PHE A 191 -11.53 -5.59 -13.20
C PHE A 191 -11.21 -7.08 -13.19
N LEU A 192 -10.14 -7.50 -12.50
CA LEU A 192 -9.77 -8.92 -12.41
C LEU A 192 -10.88 -9.77 -11.75
N LEU A 193 -11.45 -9.31 -10.64
CA LEU A 193 -12.47 -10.05 -9.90
C LEU A 193 -13.84 -10.09 -10.58
N GLU A 194 -14.17 -9.06 -11.36
CA GLU A 194 -15.47 -8.93 -12.03
C GLU A 194 -15.48 -9.59 -13.42
N ARG A 195 -14.31 -9.73 -14.07
CA ARG A 195 -14.22 -10.19 -15.46
C ARG A 195 -13.66 -11.61 -15.64
N PHE A 196 -13.09 -12.20 -14.59
CA PHE A 196 -12.58 -13.56 -14.60
C PHE A 196 -13.35 -14.45 -13.62
N ALA A 197 -13.61 -15.69 -14.01
CA ALA A 197 -14.28 -16.69 -13.17
C ALA A 197 -13.39 -17.21 -12.03
N HIS A 198 -12.07 -17.10 -12.18
CA HIS A 198 -11.10 -17.45 -11.14
C HIS A 198 -9.91 -16.47 -11.17
N VAL A 199 -9.44 -16.06 -10.00
CA VAL A 199 -8.23 -15.23 -9.84
C VAL A 199 -7.37 -15.84 -8.74
N GLU A 200 -6.14 -16.21 -9.07
CA GLU A 200 -5.14 -16.72 -8.15
C GLU A 200 -3.89 -15.85 -8.17
N LEU A 201 -3.34 -15.57 -6.99
CA LEU A 201 -2.12 -14.81 -6.78
C LEU A 201 -1.07 -15.70 -6.13
N VAL A 202 0.15 -15.70 -6.67
CA VAL A 202 1.30 -16.35 -6.04
C VAL A 202 2.27 -15.28 -5.56
N VAL A 203 2.45 -15.19 -4.25
CA VAL A 203 3.38 -14.26 -3.61
C VAL A 203 4.61 -14.99 -3.10
N PHE A 204 5.74 -14.29 -3.11
CA PHE A 204 7.04 -14.82 -2.74
C PHE A 204 7.52 -14.23 -1.41
N ASP A 205 8.22 -15.05 -0.62
CA ASP A 205 8.91 -14.61 0.60
C ASP A 205 10.25 -13.93 0.27
N GLU A 206 10.94 -14.44 -0.75
CA GLU A 206 12.20 -13.92 -1.28
C GLU A 206 11.97 -13.22 -2.63
N GLN A 207 12.81 -12.24 -2.97
CA GLN A 207 12.71 -11.55 -4.26
C GLN A 207 13.06 -12.50 -5.41
N ILE A 208 12.20 -12.55 -6.43
CA ILE A 208 12.40 -13.36 -7.64
C ILE A 208 13.53 -12.81 -8.51
N PHE A 209 13.69 -11.48 -8.51
CA PHE A 209 14.63 -10.77 -9.37
C PHE A 209 15.71 -10.14 -8.49
N SER A 210 16.96 -10.55 -8.65
CA SER A 210 18.11 -10.07 -7.86
C SER A 210 18.38 -8.57 -8.04
N ASP A 211 18.03 -8.02 -9.21
CA ASP A 211 18.32 -6.63 -9.59
C ASP A 211 17.07 -5.72 -9.60
N ALA A 212 15.90 -6.23 -9.17
CA ALA A 212 14.67 -5.44 -9.18
C ALA A 212 14.49 -4.63 -7.89
N GLU A 213 14.04 -3.38 -8.05
CA GLU A 213 13.65 -2.52 -6.93
C GLU A 213 12.25 -2.85 -6.37
N ALA A 214 11.48 -3.70 -7.05
CA ALA A 214 10.09 -4.00 -6.72
C ALA A 214 9.87 -5.50 -6.50
N ASP A 215 9.18 -5.83 -5.40
CA ASP A 215 8.63 -7.17 -5.17
C ASP A 215 7.60 -7.50 -6.27
N THR A 216 7.49 -8.78 -6.62
CA THR A 216 6.58 -9.27 -7.67
C THR A 216 5.56 -10.28 -7.16
N VAL A 217 4.47 -10.41 -7.90
CA VAL A 217 3.38 -11.36 -7.69
C VAL A 217 3.06 -12.01 -9.03
N LEU A 218 2.83 -13.33 -9.05
CA LEU A 218 2.26 -13.97 -10.23
C LEU A 218 0.75 -13.85 -10.15
N VAL A 219 0.12 -13.40 -11.24
CA VAL A 219 -1.33 -13.33 -11.37
C VAL A 219 -1.79 -14.34 -12.40
N LYS A 220 -2.68 -15.21 -11.96
CA LYS A 220 -3.27 -16.30 -12.73
C LYS A 220 -4.78 -16.12 -12.73
N ALA A 221 -5.33 -15.56 -13.80
CA ALA A 221 -6.76 -15.31 -13.93
C ALA A 221 -7.36 -16.12 -15.10
N SER A 222 -8.44 -16.86 -14.88
CA SER A 222 -9.06 -17.71 -15.92
C SER A 222 -10.57 -17.50 -16.02
N GLY A 223 -11.15 -17.91 -17.16
CA GLY A 223 -12.57 -17.71 -17.42
C GLY A 223 -12.90 -16.27 -17.80
N TRP A 224 -12.08 -15.64 -18.64
CA TRP A 224 -12.33 -14.29 -19.14
C TRP A 224 -13.72 -14.14 -19.75
N GLY A 225 -14.45 -13.09 -19.39
CA GLY A 225 -15.79 -12.81 -19.94
C GLY A 225 -16.88 -13.76 -19.47
N LEU A 226 -16.56 -14.71 -18.58
CA LEU A 226 -17.54 -15.50 -17.84
C LEU A 226 -17.98 -14.74 -16.58
N ARG A 227 -18.85 -15.35 -15.76
CA ARG A 227 -19.29 -14.74 -14.51
C ARG A 227 -18.09 -14.47 -13.59
N GLY A 228 -17.91 -13.20 -13.21
CA GLY A 228 -16.88 -12.78 -12.27
C GLY A 228 -16.93 -13.53 -10.95
N THR A 229 -15.76 -13.88 -10.45
CA THR A 229 -15.58 -14.62 -9.19
C THR A 229 -15.94 -13.81 -7.95
N GLY A 230 -15.67 -12.50 -7.96
CA GLY A 230 -15.73 -11.66 -6.77
C GLY A 230 -14.67 -11.99 -5.71
N ALA A 231 -14.05 -13.18 -5.74
CA ALA A 231 -13.06 -13.66 -4.78
C ALA A 231 -11.69 -13.91 -5.44
N ALA A 232 -10.62 -13.92 -4.66
CA ALA A 232 -9.31 -14.34 -5.15
C ALA A 232 -8.67 -15.35 -4.20
N THR A 233 -7.78 -16.18 -4.74
CA THR A 233 -7.01 -17.18 -4.00
C THR A 233 -5.56 -16.73 -3.87
N LEU A 234 -5.03 -16.70 -2.65
CA LEU A 234 -3.62 -16.35 -2.40
C LEU A 234 -2.86 -17.63 -2.09
N ARG A 235 -1.75 -17.84 -2.79
CA ARG A 235 -0.78 -18.90 -2.51
C ARG A 235 0.56 -18.26 -2.19
N GLN A 236 1.27 -18.88 -1.25
CA GLN A 236 2.61 -18.46 -0.90
C GLN A 236 3.62 -19.52 -1.34
N THR A 237 4.80 -19.05 -1.67
CA THR A 237 5.97 -19.89 -1.94
C THR A 237 7.21 -19.13 -1.53
N ARG A 238 8.29 -19.84 -1.22
CA ARG A 238 9.51 -19.21 -0.73
C ARG A 238 10.18 -18.38 -1.83
N ASN A 239 10.41 -18.97 -2.99
CA ASN A 239 11.09 -18.35 -4.12
C ASN A 239 10.66 -18.98 -5.46
N ALA A 240 11.33 -18.61 -6.55
CA ALA A 240 11.00 -19.09 -7.89
C ALA A 240 11.26 -20.59 -8.09
N GLU A 241 12.11 -21.22 -7.27
CA GLU A 241 12.44 -22.65 -7.37
C GLU A 241 11.40 -23.54 -6.66
N SER A 242 10.65 -22.99 -5.70
CA SER A 242 9.62 -23.70 -4.94
C SER A 242 8.20 -23.59 -5.54
N LEU A 243 8.08 -23.18 -6.81
CA LEU A 243 6.78 -23.04 -7.50
C LEU A 243 6.05 -24.38 -7.72
N SER A 244 6.77 -25.50 -7.69
CA SER A 244 6.19 -26.85 -7.78
C SER A 244 5.51 -27.31 -6.48
N SER A 245 5.77 -26.62 -5.36
CA SER A 245 5.23 -26.95 -4.03
C SER A 245 4.56 -25.72 -3.42
N LEU A 246 3.48 -25.25 -4.04
CA LEU A 246 2.70 -24.13 -3.52
C LEU A 246 1.96 -24.54 -2.24
N ASP A 247 1.92 -23.62 -1.27
CA ASP A 247 1.10 -23.79 -0.08
C ASP A 247 -0.40 -23.93 -0.45
N VAL A 248 -1.17 -24.49 0.49
CA VAL A 248 -2.63 -24.57 0.36
C VAL A 248 -3.19 -23.15 0.24
N GLY A 249 -3.74 -22.84 -0.94
CA GLY A 249 -4.25 -21.51 -1.23
C GLY A 249 -5.44 -21.12 -0.37
N THR A 250 -5.47 -19.89 0.12
CA THR A 250 -6.63 -19.34 0.82
C THR A 250 -7.41 -18.43 -0.10
N SER A 251 -8.69 -18.75 -0.26
CA SER A 251 -9.64 -17.88 -0.96
C SER A 251 -10.17 -16.83 0.00
N TRP A 252 -10.15 -15.57 -0.41
CA TRP A 252 -10.81 -14.49 0.32
C TRP A 252 -11.80 -13.77 -0.59
N LEU A 253 -12.89 -13.31 0.01
CA LEU A 253 -13.88 -12.43 -0.62
C LEU A 253 -13.66 -11.02 -0.06
N PRO A 254 -13.16 -10.06 -0.84
CA PRO A 254 -13.08 -8.67 -0.41
C PRO A 254 -14.48 -8.07 -0.23
N LEU A 255 -14.60 -7.03 0.59
CA LEU A 255 -15.89 -6.35 0.80
C LEU A 255 -16.24 -5.46 -0.40
N ASP A 256 -15.24 -4.80 -0.99
CA ASP A 256 -15.30 -4.15 -2.30
C ASP A 256 -14.28 -4.79 -3.23
N THR A 257 -14.65 -5.05 -4.48
CA THR A 257 -13.76 -5.66 -5.48
C THR A 257 -12.50 -4.84 -5.78
N GLY A 258 -12.48 -3.55 -5.44
CA GLY A 258 -11.32 -2.66 -5.50
C GLY A 258 -10.46 -2.62 -4.22
N ASP A 259 -10.85 -3.32 -3.15
CA ASP A 259 -10.11 -3.38 -1.89
C ASP A 259 -8.70 -3.90 -2.10
N ARG A 260 -7.79 -3.49 -1.21
CA ARG A 260 -6.43 -4.01 -1.18
C ARG A 260 -6.46 -5.51 -0.90
N TRP A 261 -5.59 -6.24 -1.58
CA TRP A 261 -5.43 -7.67 -1.39
C TRP A 261 -4.39 -7.92 -0.32
N PRO A 262 -4.69 -8.77 0.68
CA PRO A 262 -3.73 -9.10 1.71
C PRO A 262 -2.51 -9.73 1.07
N ALA A 263 -1.32 -9.23 1.41
CA ALA A 263 -0.08 -9.78 0.87
C ALA A 263 0.31 -11.13 1.53
N LEU A 264 -0.31 -11.46 2.66
CA LEU A 264 -0.08 -12.64 3.48
C LEU A 264 -1.40 -13.36 3.71
N GLN A 265 -1.33 -14.67 3.75
CA GLN A 265 -2.45 -15.52 4.14
C GLN A 265 -2.70 -15.34 5.64
N LEU A 266 -3.88 -14.83 5.98
CA LEU A 266 -4.41 -14.95 7.35
C LEU A 266 -4.88 -16.39 7.51
N SER A 267 -4.78 -16.94 8.73
CA SER A 267 -5.32 -18.27 8.99
C SER A 267 -6.85 -18.27 8.83
N ASP A 268 -7.43 -19.43 8.48
CA ASP A 268 -8.88 -19.58 8.42
C ASP A 268 -9.57 -19.24 9.74
N THR A 269 -8.90 -19.55 10.86
CA THR A 269 -9.38 -19.22 12.20
C THR A 269 -9.42 -17.71 12.42
N THR A 270 -8.39 -16.99 11.97
CA THR A 270 -8.37 -15.52 11.99
C THR A 270 -9.47 -14.95 11.09
N LEU A 271 -9.64 -15.47 9.87
CA LEU A 271 -10.67 -15.00 8.93
C LEU A 271 -12.09 -15.21 9.48
N ARG A 272 -12.37 -16.36 10.11
CA ARG A 272 -13.65 -16.62 10.78
C ARG A 272 -13.86 -15.67 11.95
N ALA A 273 -12.87 -15.49 12.82
CA ALA A 273 -12.96 -14.56 13.94
C ALA A 273 -13.21 -13.11 13.47
N VAL A 274 -12.55 -12.70 12.38
CA VAL A 274 -12.74 -11.40 11.75
C VAL A 274 -14.13 -11.25 11.13
N GLY A 275 -14.59 -12.29 10.42
CA GLY A 275 -15.92 -12.33 9.81
C GLY A 275 -17.03 -12.21 10.86
N ASN A 276 -16.92 -12.96 11.96
CA ASN A 276 -17.88 -12.93 13.06
C ASN A 276 -17.92 -11.55 13.73
N ALA A 277 -16.76 -10.99 14.10
CA ALA A 277 -16.65 -9.69 14.76
C ALA A 277 -17.10 -8.50 13.88
N ARG A 278 -17.14 -8.68 12.56
CA ARG A 278 -17.73 -7.72 11.62
C ARG A 278 -19.23 -7.96 11.45
N GLY A 279 -19.65 -9.22 11.33
CA GLY A 279 -21.04 -9.61 11.11
C GLY A 279 -21.96 -9.32 12.30
N ASP A 280 -21.44 -9.37 13.52
CA ASP A 280 -22.18 -9.06 14.75
C ASP A 280 -22.19 -7.56 15.11
N GLY A 281 -21.51 -6.72 14.34
CA GLY A 281 -21.45 -5.26 14.57
C GLY A 281 -20.54 -4.82 15.73
N SER A 282 -19.75 -5.73 16.32
CA SER A 282 -18.84 -5.41 17.42
C SER A 282 -17.72 -4.46 17.01
N PHE A 283 -17.33 -4.48 15.74
CA PHE A 283 -16.32 -3.60 15.17
C PHE A 283 -16.84 -2.82 13.97
N THR A 284 -16.56 -1.52 13.94
CA THR A 284 -16.93 -0.63 12.83
C THR A 284 -15.71 0.14 12.32
N PRO A 285 -15.75 0.66 11.08
CA PRO A 285 -14.72 1.57 10.59
C PRO A 285 -14.64 2.83 11.47
N LEU A 286 -13.45 3.42 11.59
CA LEU A 286 -13.27 4.68 12.34
C LEU A 286 -14.16 5.82 11.81
N SER A 287 -14.49 5.81 10.51
CA SER A 287 -15.42 6.77 9.90
C SER A 287 -16.84 6.73 10.49
N THR A 288 -17.22 5.64 11.17
CA THR A 288 -18.46 5.58 11.96
C THR A 288 -18.40 6.56 13.14
N TRP A 289 -17.24 6.71 13.78
CA TRP A 289 -17.00 7.60 14.91
C TRP A 289 -16.85 9.06 14.52
N GLY A 290 -16.23 9.35 13.38
CA GLY A 290 -15.88 10.72 13.01
C GLY A 290 -15.03 10.82 11.76
N GLU A 291 -14.66 12.04 11.39
CA GLU A 291 -13.82 12.33 10.24
C GLU A 291 -12.34 12.41 10.63
N THR A 292 -11.47 11.78 9.83
CA THR A 292 -10.02 11.89 9.98
C THR A 292 -9.49 13.00 9.08
N SER A 293 -8.64 13.88 9.62
CA SER A 293 -8.06 14.98 8.84
C SER A 293 -6.57 15.19 9.10
N LEU A 294 -5.89 15.69 8.05
CA LEU A 294 -4.48 16.07 8.11
C LEU A 294 -4.31 17.37 8.93
N GLY A 295 -3.24 17.43 9.73
CA GLY A 295 -2.89 18.67 10.43
C GLY A 295 -2.33 19.77 9.54
N ALA A 296 -2.14 20.94 10.15
CA ALA A 296 -1.65 22.13 9.46
C ALA A 296 -0.26 21.90 8.87
N VAL A 297 -0.06 22.35 7.62
CA VAL A 297 1.25 22.33 6.95
C VAL A 297 1.84 23.73 6.99
N THR A 298 2.81 23.94 7.89
CA THR A 298 3.38 25.27 8.12
C THR A 298 4.27 25.73 6.96
N GLY A 299 5.07 24.82 6.38
CA GLY A 299 6.15 25.12 5.44
C GLY A 299 7.51 25.33 6.10
N GLY A 300 7.56 25.45 7.43
CA GLY A 300 8.78 25.73 8.18
C GLY A 300 8.55 25.54 9.68
N ASN A 301 8.39 24.29 10.13
CA ASN A 301 8.02 23.98 11.52
C ASN A 301 8.94 24.64 12.56
N ARG A 302 10.24 24.78 12.28
CA ARG A 302 11.19 25.45 13.18
C ARG A 302 10.87 26.92 13.44
N PHE A 303 10.25 27.60 12.46
CA PHE A 303 9.86 29.01 12.60
C PHE A 303 8.50 29.15 13.29
N PHE A 304 7.53 28.31 12.89
CA PHE A 304 6.14 28.45 13.33
C PHE A 304 5.84 27.74 14.66
N ALA A 305 6.45 26.58 14.92
CA ALA A 305 6.26 25.83 16.17
C ALA A 305 7.34 26.25 17.17
N LEU A 306 6.92 26.76 18.32
CA LEU A 306 7.78 27.41 19.31
C LEU A 306 7.69 26.71 20.67
N SER A 307 8.85 26.54 21.31
CA SER A 307 8.91 26.11 22.71
C SER A 307 8.44 27.25 23.64
N PRO A 308 7.96 26.94 24.86
CA PRO A 308 7.61 27.97 25.84
C PRO A 308 8.79 28.91 26.18
N GLU A 309 10.02 28.40 26.12
CA GLU A 309 11.24 29.20 26.29
C GLU A 309 11.42 30.20 25.16
N ARG A 310 11.34 29.73 23.91
CA ARG A 310 11.46 30.60 22.74
C ARG A 310 10.38 31.68 22.68
N VAL A 311 9.16 31.35 23.10
CA VAL A 311 8.06 32.33 23.23
C VAL A 311 8.41 33.43 24.24
N ARG A 312 9.04 33.09 25.37
CA ARG A 312 9.45 34.08 26.38
C ARG A 312 10.59 34.95 25.87
N GLU A 313 11.60 34.37 25.24
CA GLU A 313 12.73 35.10 24.64
C GLU A 313 12.26 36.14 23.61
N LEU A 314 11.29 35.74 22.77
CA LEU A 314 10.73 36.60 21.72
C LEU A 314 9.65 37.57 22.24
N ALA A 315 9.28 37.49 23.52
CA ALA A 315 8.20 38.28 24.12
C ALA A 315 6.86 38.23 23.34
N ILE A 316 6.57 37.11 22.67
CA ILE A 316 5.34 36.95 21.88
C ILE A 316 4.14 36.76 22.83
N PRO A 317 3.09 37.60 22.75
CA PRO A 317 1.96 37.48 23.65
C PRO A 317 1.05 36.30 23.29
N ARG A 318 0.35 35.76 24.30
CA ARG A 318 -0.58 34.61 24.12
C ARG A 318 -1.64 34.80 23.05
N ARG A 319 -2.09 36.03 22.78
CA ARG A 319 -3.11 36.32 21.75
C ARG A 319 -2.63 36.01 20.33
N ASP A 320 -1.33 35.93 20.11
CA ASP A 320 -0.71 35.61 18.82
C ASP A 320 -0.23 34.15 18.75
N LEU A 321 -0.66 33.32 19.71
CA LEU A 321 -0.25 31.93 19.83
C LEU A 321 -1.46 31.01 19.92
N LEU A 322 -1.35 29.84 19.29
CA LEU A 322 -2.24 28.72 19.53
C LEU A 322 -1.50 27.58 20.22
N ARG A 323 -2.18 26.87 21.11
CA ARG A 323 -1.65 25.64 21.69
C ARG A 323 -1.66 24.55 20.63
N VAL A 324 -0.54 23.83 20.49
CA VAL A 324 -0.39 22.77 19.50
C VAL A 324 0.22 21.52 20.13
N SER A 325 -0.17 20.34 19.64
CA SER A 325 0.59 19.11 19.88
C SER A 325 1.96 19.28 19.21
N PRO A 326 3.07 19.06 19.93
CA PRO A 326 4.39 19.26 19.37
C PRO A 326 4.62 18.37 18.14
N PRO A 327 5.49 18.79 17.19
CA PRO A 327 5.81 17.99 16.02
C PRO A 327 6.28 16.58 16.40
N GLY A 328 5.77 15.57 15.69
CA GLY A 328 5.98 14.16 16.00
C GLY A 328 4.82 13.55 16.77
N SER A 329 4.93 12.25 17.08
CA SER A 329 3.82 11.47 17.66
C SER A 329 4.22 10.60 18.86
N THR A 330 5.46 10.71 19.34
CA THR A 330 6.00 9.86 20.41
C THR A 330 5.26 10.07 21.74
N HIS A 331 4.89 11.31 22.05
CA HIS A 331 4.11 11.66 23.25
C HIS A 331 2.66 11.17 23.19
N LEU A 332 2.15 10.88 22.00
CA LEU A 332 0.82 10.31 21.77
C LEU A 332 0.80 8.79 21.89
N ARG A 333 1.91 8.15 22.26
CA ARG A 333 1.96 6.74 22.68
C ARG A 333 1.40 6.57 24.11
N SER A 334 0.25 7.20 24.35
CA SER A 334 -0.46 7.30 25.62
C SER A 334 -1.96 7.47 25.34
N LEU A 335 -2.81 7.31 26.37
CA LEU A 335 -4.27 7.37 26.16
C LEU A 335 -4.81 8.80 25.96
N ALA A 336 -4.09 9.82 26.41
CA ALA A 336 -4.54 11.21 26.35
C ALA A 336 -3.36 12.19 26.43
N LEU A 337 -3.49 13.30 25.70
CA LEU A 337 -2.64 14.49 25.89
C LEU A 337 -3.28 15.38 26.97
N THR A 338 -2.83 15.20 28.21
CA THR A 338 -3.35 15.94 29.38
C THR A 338 -2.64 17.29 29.56
N ARG A 339 -3.20 18.16 30.43
CA ARG A 339 -2.56 19.45 30.81
C ARG A 339 -1.17 19.26 31.42
N ASP A 340 -0.99 18.24 32.25
CA ASP A 340 0.31 17.92 32.85
C ASP A 340 1.31 17.40 31.81
N ALA A 341 0.84 16.58 30.87
CA ALA A 341 1.66 16.04 29.81
C ALA A 341 2.19 17.16 28.90
N ILE A 342 1.32 18.06 28.42
CA ILE A 342 1.76 19.17 27.56
C ILE A 342 2.65 20.16 28.31
N SER A 343 2.42 20.39 29.60
CA SER A 343 3.28 21.23 30.44
C SER A 343 4.67 20.62 30.64
N ARG A 344 4.74 19.29 30.80
CA ARG A 344 6.02 18.57 30.87
C ARG A 344 6.78 18.61 29.54
N LEU A 345 6.09 18.39 28.42
CA LEU A 345 6.69 18.51 27.08
C LEU A 345 7.28 19.91 26.88
N GLY A 346 6.53 20.95 27.20
CA GLY A 346 7.01 22.33 27.12
C GLY A 346 8.22 22.63 28.01
N ARG A 347 8.27 22.07 29.23
CA ARG A 347 9.46 22.18 30.11
C ARG A 347 10.68 21.44 29.56
N ASN A 348 10.46 20.37 28.79
CA ASN A 348 11.52 19.62 28.12
C ASN A 348 11.95 20.25 26.78
N GLY A 349 11.52 21.49 26.48
CA GLY A 349 11.90 22.21 25.27
C GLY A 349 11.03 21.93 24.04
N GLU A 350 10.00 21.09 24.15
CA GLU A 350 9.14 20.76 23.02
C GLU A 350 8.29 21.95 22.58
N SER A 351 8.06 22.03 21.26
CA SER A 351 7.33 23.11 20.62
C SER A 351 5.82 22.97 20.79
N THR A 352 5.30 23.45 21.93
CA THR A 352 3.88 23.33 22.32
C THR A 352 3.03 24.55 21.95
N TRP A 353 3.64 25.56 21.32
CA TRP A 353 2.97 26.73 20.77
C TRP A 353 3.14 26.80 19.27
N LEU A 354 2.12 27.34 18.59
CA LEU A 354 2.14 27.68 17.18
C LEU A 354 1.97 29.20 17.07
N LEU A 355 2.86 29.84 16.31
CA LEU A 355 2.71 31.23 15.89
C LEU A 355 1.43 31.37 15.06
N TYR A 356 0.44 32.09 15.60
CA TYR A 356 -0.86 32.26 14.97
C TYR A 356 -1.45 33.65 15.27
N PRO A 357 -0.85 34.72 14.71
CA PRO A 357 -1.33 36.07 14.94
C PRO A 357 -2.59 36.42 14.15
N SER A 358 -3.33 37.39 14.68
CA SER A 358 -4.53 37.97 14.06
C SER A 358 -4.20 38.84 12.83
N SER A 359 -5.13 39.67 12.36
CA SER A 359 -4.85 40.72 11.38
C SER A 359 -4.00 41.87 11.93
N ASN A 360 -3.92 42.02 13.25
CA ASN A 360 -3.13 43.05 13.91
C ASN A 360 -2.17 42.40 14.95
N PRO A 361 -1.04 41.83 14.51
CA PRO A 361 -0.10 41.15 15.41
C PRO A 361 0.55 42.13 16.38
N ALA A 362 0.98 41.67 17.55
CA ALA A 362 1.75 42.50 18.46
C ALA A 362 3.10 42.91 17.87
N LYS A 363 3.69 44.01 18.37
CA LYS A 363 4.98 44.53 17.89
C LYS A 363 6.08 43.46 17.89
N ALA A 364 6.27 42.75 19.00
CA ALA A 364 7.24 41.65 19.11
C ALA A 364 6.97 40.52 18.10
N THR A 365 5.70 40.21 17.84
CA THR A 365 5.29 39.23 16.83
C THR A 365 5.64 39.69 15.41
N MET A 366 5.43 40.98 15.11
CA MET A 366 5.80 41.57 13.82
C MET A 366 7.31 41.58 13.60
N GLU A 367 8.10 41.86 14.64
CA GLU A 367 9.56 41.79 14.59
C GLU A 367 10.03 40.36 14.26
N TYR A 368 9.41 39.35 14.88
CA TYR A 368 9.71 37.95 14.58
C TYR A 368 9.29 37.54 13.15
N ILE A 369 8.14 38.03 12.66
CA ILE A 369 7.72 37.84 11.27
C ILE A 369 8.72 38.47 10.30
N ALA A 370 9.17 39.71 10.56
CA ALA A 370 10.17 40.39 9.74
C ALA A 370 11.51 39.62 9.71
N GLN A 371 11.93 39.05 10.84
CA GLN A 371 13.08 38.15 10.90
C GLN A 371 12.89 36.92 10.00
N GLY A 372 11.70 36.29 10.05
CA GLY A 372 11.38 35.16 9.19
C GLY A 372 11.55 35.48 7.69
N HIS A 373 11.07 36.64 7.26
CA HIS A 373 11.27 37.14 5.89
C HIS A 373 12.76 37.39 5.58
N ALA A 374 13.50 38.07 6.48
CA ALA A 374 14.93 38.33 6.27
C ALA A 374 15.77 37.05 6.16
N THR A 375 15.34 35.96 6.81
CA THR A 375 15.98 34.64 6.75
C THR A 375 15.43 33.70 5.67
N GLY A 376 14.50 34.18 4.82
CA GLY A 376 13.96 33.42 3.70
C GLY A 376 12.91 32.35 4.06
N VAL A 377 12.30 32.40 5.24
CA VAL A 377 11.23 31.45 5.63
C VAL A 377 10.01 31.58 4.71
N ASP A 378 9.75 32.79 4.24
CA ASP A 378 8.70 33.13 3.27
C ASP A 378 8.90 32.45 1.91
N GLN A 379 10.14 32.09 1.57
CA GLN A 379 10.50 31.41 0.31
C GLN A 379 10.18 29.92 0.31
N ALA A 380 9.86 29.31 1.46
CA ALA A 380 9.38 27.94 1.50
C ALA A 380 8.07 27.79 0.70
N TYR A 381 7.91 26.69 -0.04
CA TYR A 381 6.79 26.49 -0.97
C TYR A 381 5.41 26.84 -0.38
N LYS A 382 5.10 26.36 0.83
CA LYS A 382 3.80 26.61 1.49
C LYS A 382 3.63 28.04 2.00
N CYS A 383 4.72 28.77 2.23
CA CYS A 383 4.70 30.17 2.60
C CYS A 383 4.48 31.05 1.37
N ARG A 384 5.15 30.75 0.25
CA ARG A 384 5.03 31.50 -1.02
C ARG A 384 3.61 31.53 -1.59
N VAL A 385 2.89 30.42 -1.48
CA VAL A 385 1.52 30.28 -2.03
C VAL A 385 0.43 30.76 -1.08
N ARG A 386 0.78 31.45 0.01
CA ARG A 386 -0.12 31.87 1.08
C ARG A 386 -0.03 33.38 1.28
N SER A 387 -1.18 34.04 1.46
CA SER A 387 -1.25 35.47 1.75
C SER A 387 -2.09 35.75 3.01
N PRO A 388 -1.52 36.38 4.06
CA PRO A 388 -0.08 36.63 4.24
C PRO A 388 0.70 35.33 4.49
N TRP A 389 1.98 35.28 4.09
CA TRP A 389 2.81 34.07 4.10
C TRP A 389 2.95 33.40 5.48
N TRP A 390 2.79 34.16 6.56
CA TRP A 390 2.92 33.72 7.95
C TRP A 390 1.61 33.21 8.56
N ARG A 391 0.45 33.38 7.92
CA ARG A 391 -0.84 32.93 8.49
C ARG A 391 -1.16 31.49 8.11
N VAL A 392 -0.59 30.54 8.86
CA VAL A 392 -0.81 29.11 8.64
C VAL A 392 -2.30 28.76 8.74
N PRO A 393 -2.94 28.13 7.74
CA PRO A 393 -4.29 27.59 7.88
C PRO A 393 -4.30 26.46 8.91
N VAL A 394 -5.14 26.58 9.94
CA VAL A 394 -5.22 25.64 11.05
C VAL A 394 -6.67 25.26 11.29
N LEU A 395 -6.94 23.95 11.33
CA LEU A 395 -8.26 23.40 11.65
C LEU A 395 -8.63 23.62 13.12
N ALA A 396 -9.89 23.35 13.46
CA ALA A 396 -10.31 23.23 14.86
C ALA A 396 -9.49 22.16 15.61
N ALA A 397 -9.51 22.20 16.93
CA ALA A 397 -8.86 21.20 17.77
C ALA A 397 -9.64 19.90 17.60
N PRO A 398 -8.98 18.78 17.25
CA PRO A 398 -9.66 17.51 17.13
C PRO A 398 -10.00 16.97 18.52
N ASP A 399 -10.95 16.04 18.59
CA ASP A 399 -11.30 15.36 19.84
C ASP A 399 -10.25 14.31 20.21
N LEU A 400 -9.67 13.63 19.22
CA LEU A 400 -8.54 12.72 19.38
C LEU A 400 -7.43 13.02 18.38
N PHE A 401 -6.19 12.71 18.75
CA PHE A 401 -5.08 12.59 17.83
C PHE A 401 -4.92 11.14 17.37
N LEU A 402 -4.61 10.96 16.09
CA LEU A 402 -4.28 9.68 15.48
C LEU A 402 -2.83 9.69 15.03
N THR A 403 -2.11 8.61 15.34
CA THR A 403 -0.68 8.53 15.04
C THR A 403 -0.43 8.03 13.63
N TYR A 404 0.31 8.82 12.86
CA TYR A 404 0.46 8.66 11.42
C TYR A 404 1.60 7.71 11.01
N MET A 405 2.76 7.78 11.67
CA MET A 405 3.92 6.91 11.42
C MET A 405 4.21 6.06 12.65
N ASN A 406 4.16 4.74 12.49
CA ASN A 406 4.13 3.81 13.60
C ASN A 406 5.14 2.68 13.43
N ALA A 407 5.99 2.46 14.44
CA ALA A 407 6.89 1.31 14.46
C ALA A 407 6.15 0.03 14.89
N ALA A 408 5.35 0.13 15.95
CA ALA A 408 4.55 -0.98 16.49
C ALA A 408 3.15 -1.02 15.87
N THR A 409 2.27 -0.09 16.25
CA THR A 409 0.90 -0.01 15.75
C THR A 409 0.37 1.43 15.83
N VAL A 410 -0.77 1.67 15.19
CA VAL A 410 -1.50 2.93 15.21
C VAL A 410 -2.15 3.12 16.58
N GLN A 411 -2.13 4.35 17.11
CA GLN A 411 -2.73 4.69 18.40
C GLN A 411 -3.54 5.97 18.32
N LEU A 412 -4.59 6.00 19.14
CA LEU A 412 -5.41 7.18 19.40
C LEU A 412 -5.04 7.76 20.78
N ALA A 413 -5.09 9.09 20.89
CA ALA A 413 -4.92 9.80 22.16
C ALA A 413 -5.95 10.92 22.28
N THR A 414 -6.73 10.94 23.37
CA THR A 414 -7.71 11.99 23.62
C THR A 414 -7.05 13.36 23.78
N ASN A 415 -7.61 14.40 23.15
CA ASN A 415 -7.13 15.77 23.25
C ASN A 415 -7.84 16.53 24.38
N GLU A 416 -7.34 16.41 25.62
CA GLU A 416 -7.92 17.10 26.79
C GLU A 416 -7.55 18.58 26.88
N VAL A 417 -6.56 19.01 26.09
CA VAL A 417 -5.97 20.35 26.16
C VAL A 417 -6.42 21.26 25.02
N GLU A 418 -7.33 20.78 24.17
CA GLU A 418 -7.84 21.47 22.97
C GLU A 418 -6.70 21.99 22.08
N ALA A 419 -5.60 21.24 22.03
CA ALA A 419 -4.46 21.60 21.20
C ALA A 419 -4.79 21.38 19.72
N ARG A 420 -4.30 22.29 18.87
CA ARG A 420 -4.28 22.09 17.41
C ARG A 420 -3.19 21.07 17.03
N HIS A 421 -3.10 20.72 15.77
CA HIS A 421 -2.09 19.77 15.28
C HIS A 421 -1.47 20.19 13.95
N LEU A 422 -0.23 19.74 13.76
CA LEU A 422 0.51 19.83 12.50
C LEU A 422 0.43 18.50 11.76
N ASN A 423 0.83 18.50 10.48
CA ASN A 423 0.82 17.32 9.61
C ASN A 423 1.72 16.14 10.04
N SER A 424 2.38 16.22 11.20
CA SER A 424 3.09 15.08 11.81
C SER A 424 2.16 14.10 12.52
N VAL A 425 0.90 14.49 12.74
CA VAL A 425 -0.17 13.66 13.32
C VAL A 425 -1.46 13.94 12.56
N HIS A 426 -2.48 13.11 12.77
CA HIS A 426 -3.82 13.34 12.25
C HIS A 426 -4.77 13.69 13.39
N GLY A 427 -5.86 14.38 13.06
CA GLY A 427 -6.94 14.68 13.99
C GLY A 427 -8.17 13.84 13.64
N VAL A 428 -8.87 13.36 14.66
CA VAL A 428 -10.18 12.71 14.53
C VAL A 428 -11.22 13.63 15.16
N TYR A 429 -12.22 14.01 14.38
CA TYR A 429 -13.32 14.89 14.76
C TYR A 429 -14.57 14.03 14.91
N LEU A 430 -14.98 13.80 16.15
CA LEU A 430 -16.06 12.85 16.44
C LEU A 430 -17.42 13.45 16.10
N LYS A 431 -18.35 12.61 15.64
CA LYS A 431 -19.74 13.02 15.43
C LYS A 431 -20.41 13.34 16.77
N PRO A 432 -21.33 14.31 16.81
CA PRO A 432 -21.95 14.75 18.07
C PRO A 432 -22.54 13.63 18.91
N GLU A 433 -23.11 12.60 18.28
CA GLU A 433 -23.87 11.53 18.94
C GLU A 433 -22.97 10.55 19.70
N VAL A 434 -21.69 10.43 19.31
CA VAL A 434 -20.71 9.50 19.91
C VAL A 434 -19.50 10.21 20.52
N ARG A 435 -19.52 11.55 20.53
CA ARG A 435 -18.39 12.39 20.92
C ARG A 435 -17.92 12.15 22.35
N ASP A 436 -18.84 12.12 23.30
CA ASP A 436 -18.50 11.97 24.72
C ASP A 436 -17.93 10.58 25.01
N LEU A 437 -18.59 9.53 24.51
CA LEU A 437 -18.12 8.15 24.61
C LEU A 437 -16.74 7.97 23.95
N GLY A 438 -16.55 8.54 22.76
CA GLY A 438 -15.31 8.42 22.01
C GLY A 438 -14.14 9.13 22.69
N ARG A 439 -14.37 10.35 23.20
CA ARG A 439 -13.35 11.08 23.99
C ARG A 439 -12.98 10.33 25.26
N GLU A 440 -13.94 9.67 25.90
CA GLU A 440 -13.72 8.95 27.15
C GLU A 440 -12.95 7.64 26.94
N LEU A 441 -13.34 6.83 25.95
CA LEU A 441 -12.96 5.42 25.89
C LEU A 441 -12.34 4.95 24.57
N LEU A 442 -12.49 5.65 23.45
CA LEU A 442 -12.02 5.11 22.16
C LEU A 442 -10.49 4.90 22.15
N SER A 443 -9.73 5.76 22.82
CA SER A 443 -8.26 5.63 22.90
C SER A 443 -7.79 4.39 23.66
N VAL A 444 -8.56 3.91 24.65
CA VAL A 444 -8.26 2.66 25.37
C VAL A 444 -8.82 1.46 24.63
N ALA A 445 -10.06 1.55 24.13
CA ALA A 445 -10.74 0.47 23.44
C ALA A 445 -10.03 0.05 22.15
N ALA A 446 -9.45 1.00 21.41
CA ALA A 446 -8.70 0.73 20.19
C ALA A 446 -7.37 -0.03 20.42
N LEU A 447 -6.94 -0.22 21.68
CA LEU A 447 -5.74 -1.00 22.01
C LEU A 447 -6.08 -2.48 22.17
N ASN A 448 -6.62 -3.13 21.14
CA ASN A 448 -6.95 -4.56 21.16
C ASN A 448 -6.33 -5.27 19.95
N SER A 449 -6.18 -6.60 20.04
CA SER A 449 -5.50 -7.43 19.05
C SER A 449 -6.14 -7.30 17.66
N PHE A 450 -7.46 -7.28 17.58
CA PHE A 450 -8.18 -7.16 16.31
C PHE A 450 -7.96 -5.80 15.63
N THR A 451 -8.06 -4.71 16.37
CA THR A 451 -7.79 -3.35 15.87
C THR A 451 -6.33 -3.19 15.43
N THR A 452 -5.38 -3.82 16.13
CA THR A 452 -3.98 -3.81 15.70
C THR A 452 -3.73 -4.63 14.44
N LEU A 453 -4.40 -5.78 14.27
CA LEU A 453 -4.37 -6.56 13.02
C LEU A 453 -4.94 -5.73 11.87
N SER A 454 -6.11 -5.10 12.08
CA SER A 454 -6.74 -4.26 11.06
C SER A 454 -5.86 -3.09 10.64
N ALA A 455 -5.07 -2.53 11.55
CA ALA A 455 -4.13 -1.44 11.23
C ALA A 455 -3.06 -1.89 10.22
N GLU A 456 -2.51 -3.11 10.38
CA GLU A 456 -1.55 -3.68 9.43
C GLU A 456 -2.18 -3.95 8.06
N SER A 457 -3.46 -4.34 8.04
CA SER A 457 -4.19 -4.62 6.80
C SER A 457 -4.49 -3.36 5.97
N VAL A 458 -4.84 -2.24 6.62
CA VAL A 458 -5.24 -1.01 5.90
C VAL A 458 -4.11 0.01 5.78
N GLY A 459 -3.12 -0.01 6.67
CA GLY A 459 -1.98 0.92 6.64
C GLY A 459 -0.98 0.60 5.52
N ARG A 460 -0.19 1.59 5.12
CA ARG A 460 0.91 1.40 4.15
C ARG A 460 2.19 1.02 4.86
N SER A 461 2.92 0.08 4.29
CA SER A 461 4.32 -0.14 4.66
C SER A 461 5.20 0.92 3.97
N TYR A 462 6.03 1.60 4.75
CA TYR A 462 7.05 2.53 4.25
C TYR A 462 8.45 2.01 4.59
N GLY A 463 9.46 2.46 3.83
CA GLY A 463 10.86 2.07 4.04
C GLY A 463 11.30 2.23 5.50
N GLY A 464 12.13 1.31 5.99
CA GLY A 464 12.51 1.23 7.40
C GLY A 464 11.51 0.50 8.29
N GLY A 465 10.47 -0.11 7.72
CA GLY A 465 9.51 -0.93 8.44
C GLY A 465 8.48 -0.12 9.20
N ILE A 466 8.11 1.05 8.69
CA ILE A 466 7.12 1.93 9.34
C ILE A 466 5.72 1.64 8.79
N LEU A 467 4.74 1.50 9.68
CA LEU A 467 3.33 1.47 9.36
C LEU A 467 2.81 2.91 9.29
N LYS A 468 2.50 3.33 8.07
CA LYS A 468 1.98 4.66 7.75
C LYS A 468 0.47 4.60 7.60
N MET A 469 -0.26 5.43 8.33
CA MET A 469 -1.72 5.50 8.30
C MET A 469 -2.16 6.88 7.80
N GLU A 470 -2.60 6.98 6.55
CA GLU A 470 -3.16 8.21 5.98
C GLU A 470 -4.65 8.37 6.32
N PRO A 471 -5.26 9.57 6.23
CA PRO A 471 -6.67 9.79 6.62
C PRO A 471 -7.66 8.82 5.95
N ARG A 472 -7.54 8.62 4.63
CA ARG A 472 -8.42 7.69 3.89
C ARG A 472 -8.26 6.23 4.32
N GLU A 473 -7.11 5.84 4.84
CA GLU A 473 -6.88 4.49 5.38
C GLU A 473 -7.44 4.37 6.79
N ALA A 474 -7.25 5.43 7.59
CA ALA A 474 -7.82 5.53 8.91
C ALA A 474 -9.34 5.41 8.88
N ASP A 475 -10.02 5.96 7.86
CA ASP A 475 -11.47 5.86 7.71
C ASP A 475 -11.99 4.41 7.63
N GLY A 476 -11.16 3.49 7.10
CA GLY A 476 -11.40 2.05 7.00
C GLY A 476 -10.75 1.22 8.12
N TRP A 477 -10.05 1.86 9.07
CA TRP A 477 -9.43 1.18 10.20
C TRP A 477 -10.50 0.71 11.19
N MET A 478 -10.53 -0.60 11.45
CA MET A 478 -11.57 -1.20 12.28
C MET A 478 -11.29 -0.99 13.77
N VAL A 479 -12.23 -0.36 14.45
CA VAL A 479 -12.22 -0.09 15.90
C VAL A 479 -13.50 -0.65 16.53
N PRO A 480 -13.52 -0.88 17.86
CA PRO A 480 -14.74 -1.30 18.54
C PRO A 480 -15.89 -0.31 18.26
N SER A 481 -17.08 -0.83 18.05
CA SER A 481 -18.25 -0.01 17.73
C SER A 481 -18.71 0.82 18.93
N PRO A 482 -19.44 1.93 18.73
CA PRO A 482 -19.99 2.70 19.84
C PRO A 482 -20.83 1.85 20.79
N GLU A 483 -21.62 0.91 20.25
CA GLU A 483 -22.42 -0.02 21.04
C GLU A 483 -21.54 -0.96 21.89
N ALA A 484 -20.52 -1.59 21.28
CA ALA A 484 -19.60 -2.47 22.00
C ALA A 484 -18.86 -1.75 23.14
N ILE A 485 -18.41 -0.51 22.91
CA ILE A 485 -17.77 0.31 23.95
C ILE A 485 -18.77 0.68 25.04
N SER A 486 -20.00 1.06 24.67
CA SER A 486 -21.05 1.43 25.63
C SER A 486 -21.40 0.26 26.57
N THR A 487 -21.60 -0.93 26.03
CA THR A 487 -21.92 -2.14 26.80
C THR A 487 -20.80 -2.54 27.77
N ARG A 488 -19.53 -2.26 27.44
CA ARG A 488 -18.36 -2.58 28.28
C ARG A 488 -17.73 -1.37 28.94
N ARG A 489 -18.47 -0.27 29.07
CA ARG A 489 -17.97 1.02 29.55
C ARG A 489 -17.30 0.91 30.93
N ASP A 490 -17.97 0.31 31.90
CA ASP A 490 -17.48 0.23 33.28
C ASP A 490 -16.22 -0.64 33.41
N ASP A 491 -16.18 -1.77 32.69
CA ASP A 491 -15.01 -2.64 32.62
C ASP A 491 -13.80 -1.92 32.00
N LEU A 492 -14.02 -1.18 30.91
CA LEU A 492 -12.98 -0.39 30.25
C LEU A 492 -12.45 0.72 31.17
N LEU A 493 -13.34 1.40 31.91
CA LEU A 493 -12.96 2.40 32.91
C LEU A 493 -12.14 1.78 34.05
N ALA A 494 -12.51 0.59 34.51
CA ALA A 494 -11.79 -0.12 35.57
C ALA A 494 -10.34 -0.47 35.17
N ILE A 495 -10.11 -0.89 33.92
CA ILE A 495 -8.75 -1.24 33.45
C ILE A 495 -7.92 -0.03 32.99
N ARG A 496 -8.55 1.10 32.66
CA ARG A 496 -7.90 2.30 32.08
C ARG A 496 -6.66 2.77 32.86
N PRO A 497 -6.64 2.84 34.21
CA PRO A 497 -5.44 3.23 34.96
C PRO A 497 -4.28 2.26 34.78
N THR A 498 -4.57 0.96 34.72
CA THR A 498 -3.58 -0.10 34.51
C THR A 498 -3.03 -0.07 33.10
N VAL A 499 -3.89 0.08 32.08
CA VAL A 499 -3.48 0.27 30.67
C VAL A 499 -2.55 1.47 30.56
N ARG A 500 -2.89 2.61 31.16
CA ARG A 500 -2.06 3.82 31.18
C ARG A 500 -0.66 3.55 31.75
N ARG A 501 -0.57 2.82 32.86
CA ARG A 501 0.71 2.43 33.49
C ARG A 501 1.54 1.51 32.59
N LEU A 502 0.91 0.54 31.93
CA LEU A 502 1.59 -0.36 30.99
C LEU A 502 2.19 0.39 29.79
N LEU A 503 1.46 1.35 29.23
CA LEU A 503 1.98 2.21 28.15
C LEU A 503 3.17 3.06 28.59
N GLN A 504 3.13 3.64 29.80
CA GLN A 504 4.26 4.39 30.37
C GLN A 504 5.51 3.51 30.55
N GLN A 505 5.32 2.23 30.86
CA GLN A 505 6.41 1.23 30.94
C GLN A 505 6.80 0.65 29.58
N LYS A 506 6.25 1.17 28.47
CA LYS A 506 6.46 0.66 27.10
C LYS A 506 6.04 -0.81 26.90
N LYS A 507 5.09 -1.31 27.70
CA LYS A 507 4.56 -2.68 27.64
C LYS A 507 3.26 -2.75 26.82
N LEU A 508 3.35 -2.37 25.54
CA LEU A 508 2.20 -2.29 24.63
C LEU A 508 1.43 -3.61 24.54
N ASN A 509 2.12 -4.74 24.35
CA ASN A 509 1.46 -6.05 24.21
C ASN A 509 0.68 -6.47 25.45
N GLN A 510 1.13 -6.08 26.65
CA GLN A 510 0.39 -6.34 27.88
C GLN A 510 -0.85 -5.44 27.99
N ALA A 511 -0.73 -4.17 27.59
CA ALA A 511 -1.87 -3.27 27.50
C ALA A 511 -2.93 -3.81 26.53
N VAL A 512 -2.50 -4.29 25.36
CA VAL A 512 -3.38 -4.90 24.35
C VAL A 512 -4.11 -6.12 24.91
N ARG A 513 -3.38 -7.06 25.53
CA ARG A 513 -3.99 -8.26 26.14
C ARG A 513 -5.00 -7.94 27.24
N LEU A 514 -4.78 -6.87 28.00
CA LEU A 514 -5.70 -6.45 29.06
C LEU A 514 -7.01 -5.86 28.48
N VAL A 515 -6.94 -5.18 27.34
CA VAL A 515 -8.15 -4.69 26.67
C VAL A 515 -8.85 -5.84 25.94
N ASP A 516 -8.11 -6.80 25.37
CA ASP A 516 -8.68 -8.01 24.77
C ASP A 516 -9.57 -8.78 25.76
N SER A 517 -9.16 -8.88 27.03
CA SER A 517 -9.98 -9.60 28.04
C SER A 517 -11.33 -8.93 28.32
N VAL A 518 -11.49 -7.66 27.96
CA VAL A 518 -12.77 -6.93 28.08
C VAL A 518 -13.56 -6.99 26.78
N LEU A 519 -12.93 -6.62 25.65
CA LEU A 519 -13.63 -6.42 24.38
C LEU A 519 -13.73 -7.66 23.48
N LEU A 520 -12.80 -8.61 23.64
CA LEU A 520 -12.73 -9.81 22.81
C LEU A 520 -13.03 -11.07 23.64
N SER A 521 -13.76 -10.93 24.75
CA SER A 521 -14.09 -12.06 25.64
C SER A 521 -14.99 -13.11 24.98
N ALA A 522 -15.65 -12.77 23.87
CA ALA A 522 -16.46 -13.70 23.08
C ALA A 522 -15.62 -14.58 22.13
N MET A 523 -14.38 -14.18 21.83
CA MET A 523 -13.48 -14.99 21.04
C MET A 523 -12.87 -16.10 21.90
N THR A 524 -12.73 -17.29 21.33
CA THR A 524 -12.01 -18.39 21.97
C THR A 524 -10.52 -18.06 22.10
N SER A 525 -9.83 -18.72 23.05
CA SER A 525 -8.38 -18.56 23.21
C SER A 525 -7.59 -18.86 21.93
N SER A 526 -8.05 -19.87 21.16
CA SER A 526 -7.45 -20.26 19.87
C SER A 526 -7.62 -19.17 18.81
N GLU A 527 -8.80 -18.57 18.71
CA GLU A 527 -9.05 -17.45 17.78
C GLU A 527 -8.19 -16.23 18.13
N LEU A 528 -8.14 -15.85 19.40
CA LEU A 528 -7.32 -14.73 19.86
C LEU A 528 -5.83 -14.95 19.61
N GLU A 529 -5.33 -16.16 19.86
CA GLU A 529 -3.94 -16.50 19.57
C GLU A 529 -3.65 -16.44 18.07
N SER A 530 -4.58 -16.92 17.23
CA SER A 530 -4.46 -16.84 15.78
C SER A 530 -4.40 -15.39 15.28
N VAL A 531 -5.31 -14.52 15.74
CA VAL A 531 -5.31 -13.09 15.41
C VAL A 531 -3.97 -12.44 15.76
N ARG A 532 -3.43 -12.75 16.95
CA ARG A 532 -2.14 -12.21 17.42
C ARG A 532 -0.96 -12.71 16.59
N ASN A 533 -0.96 -14.00 16.24
CA ASN A 533 0.11 -14.59 15.44
C ASN A 533 0.13 -14.01 14.03
N ASP A 534 -1.04 -13.83 13.40
CA ASP A 534 -1.11 -13.24 12.07
C ASP A 534 -0.77 -11.75 12.07
N GLN A 535 -1.14 -11.01 13.11
CA GLN A 535 -0.71 -9.62 13.30
C GLN A 535 0.81 -9.54 13.42
N ALA A 536 1.43 -10.43 14.19
CA ALA A 536 2.88 -10.48 14.35
C ALA A 536 3.58 -10.78 13.02
N LYS A 537 3.08 -11.76 12.23
CA LYS A 537 3.61 -12.08 10.88
C LYS A 537 3.55 -10.86 9.94
N LEU A 538 2.44 -10.13 9.92
CA LEU A 538 2.31 -8.92 9.10
C LEU A 538 3.31 -7.84 9.53
N ALA A 539 3.45 -7.61 10.84
CA ALA A 539 4.40 -6.65 11.39
C ALA A 539 5.86 -7.03 11.10
N ASP A 540 6.21 -8.31 11.25
CA ASP A 540 7.55 -8.82 10.97
C ASP A 540 7.91 -8.70 9.49
N ARG A 541 6.97 -9.01 8.57
CA ARG A 541 7.19 -8.81 7.13
C ARG A 541 7.40 -7.34 6.79
N ARG A 542 6.61 -6.44 7.39
CA ARG A 542 6.80 -4.99 7.24
C ARG A 542 8.21 -4.57 7.69
N VAL A 543 8.69 -5.07 8.83
CA VAL A 543 10.03 -4.76 9.35
C VAL A 543 11.14 -5.36 8.46
N ALA A 544 10.98 -6.60 8.00
CA ALA A 544 11.93 -7.29 7.13
C ALA A 544 12.11 -6.54 5.79
N ARG A 545 11.01 -6.14 5.15
CA ARG A 545 11.03 -5.28 3.95
C ARG A 545 11.72 -3.94 4.18
N GLY A 546 11.65 -3.40 5.39
CA GLY A 546 12.37 -2.19 5.77
C GLY A 546 13.90 -2.33 5.75
N ARG A 547 14.43 -3.55 5.94
CA ARG A 547 15.87 -3.83 6.01
C ARG A 547 16.50 -4.08 4.64
N SER A 548 15.78 -4.71 3.71
CA SER A 548 16.28 -4.95 2.33
C SER A 548 16.56 -3.64 1.58
N GLY A 549 15.64 -2.67 1.68
CA GLY A 549 15.83 -1.34 1.09
C GLY A 549 16.99 -0.52 1.66
N ARG A 550 17.57 -0.92 2.81
CA ARG A 550 18.72 -0.23 3.44
C ARG A 550 20.07 -0.75 2.94
N LYS A 551 20.16 -1.98 2.42
CA LYS A 551 21.39 -2.51 1.80
C LYS A 551 21.69 -1.85 0.45
N LEU A 552 20.66 -1.57 -0.35
CA LEU A 552 20.79 -0.91 -1.67
C LEU A 552 21.17 0.58 -1.61
N ARG A 553 20.93 1.27 -0.49
CA ARG A 553 21.34 2.68 -0.29
C ARG A 553 22.75 2.86 0.30
N ARG A 554 23.46 1.75 0.51
CA ARG A 554 24.82 1.73 1.08
C ARG A 554 25.79 0.98 0.18
N GLN A 555 25.75 1.25 -1.12
CA GLN A 555 26.93 1.09 -1.96
C GLN A 555 27.21 2.46 -2.62
N PRO A 556 28.47 2.93 -2.58
CA PRO A 556 28.86 4.24 -3.08
C PRO A 556 28.62 4.39 -4.58
#